data_AF-A0A6A2YBD7-F1
#
_entry.id   AF-A0A6A2YBD7-F1
#
_cell.length_a   1.000
_cell.length_b   1.000
_cell.length_c   1.000
_cell.angle_alpha   90.00
_cell.angle_beta   90.00
_cell.angle_gamma   90.00
#
_symmetry.space_group_name_H-M   'P 1'
#
loop_
_entity.id
_entity.type
_entity.pdbx_description
1 polymer ?
#
loop_
_entity_poly.entity_id
_entity_poly.type
_entity_poly.pdbx_seq_one_letter_code
_entity_poly.pdbx_strand_id
1 'polypeptide(L)'
;MEVNTGHSCSNEKQRLDRRKSADKGEKPAEKDASGSAFVNHAAIAWHENRKRWTGDKSQQSRVMSKDQVISWSTTYEDLLLTNEPFSQPIPLPEMVDFLVDIWHDEGLFD
;
A
#
# COMPACT_ATOMS: atom_id res chain seq x y z
N MET A 1 22.70 15.75 30.26
CA MET A 1 22.63 14.40 30.82
C MET A 1 21.54 13.65 30.08
N GLU A 2 21.87 13.11 28.90
CA GLU A 2 22.49 11.78 28.69
C GLU A 2 21.39 10.70 28.68
N VAL A 3 21.00 10.25 27.48
CA VAL A 3 21.51 9.06 26.75
C VAL A 3 20.72 7.82 27.25
N ASN A 4 20.06 7.01 26.42
CA ASN A 4 20.69 6.03 25.53
C ASN A 4 19.74 5.49 24.45
N THR A 5 20.27 5.50 23.24
CA THR A 5 20.04 4.61 22.09
C THR A 5 20.02 3.13 22.46
N GLY A 6 19.18 2.35 21.78
CA GLY A 6 19.23 0.89 21.88
C GLY A 6 18.26 0.13 20.99
N HIS A 7 18.05 0.53 19.73
CA HIS A 7 17.34 -0.32 18.78
C HIS A 7 18.33 -1.39 18.25
N SER A 8 18.39 -2.54 18.93
CA SER A 8 19.14 -3.71 18.44
C SER A 8 18.23 -4.57 17.56
N CYS A 9 18.48 -4.53 16.26
CA CYS A 9 17.95 -5.50 15.31
C CYS A 9 18.97 -6.62 15.12
N SER A 10 18.62 -7.83 15.55
CA SER A 10 19.41 -9.03 15.27
C SER A 10 18.48 -10.17 14.87
N ASN A 11 18.23 -10.31 13.57
CA ASN A 11 17.81 -11.57 12.97
C ASN A 11 18.92 -12.03 12.02
N GLU A 12 19.99 -12.54 12.64
CA GLU A 12 21.07 -13.20 11.94
C GLU A 12 20.54 -14.49 11.29
N LYS A 13 20.83 -14.60 10.00
CA LYS A 13 20.45 -15.68 9.11
C LYS A 13 21.13 -16.97 9.55
N GLN A 14 20.38 -18.03 9.87
CA GLN A 14 20.88 -19.39 9.68
C GLN A 14 20.20 -20.05 8.48
N ARG A 15 20.94 -19.99 7.38
CA ARG A 15 20.82 -20.82 6.20
C ARG A 15 20.75 -22.30 6.62
N LEU A 16 19.64 -22.92 6.24
CA LEU A 16 19.53 -24.23 5.61
C LEU A 16 20.83 -25.06 5.58
N ASP A 17 21.01 -25.95 6.56
CA ASP A 17 21.86 -27.13 6.39
C ASP A 17 21.01 -28.40 6.53
N ARG A 18 20.53 -28.81 5.36
CA ARG A 18 19.93 -30.10 5.07
C ARG A 18 20.94 -31.21 5.38
N ARG A 19 20.75 -31.94 6.48
CA ARG A 19 21.41 -33.25 6.65
C ARG A 19 20.37 -34.37 6.51
N LYS A 20 20.45 -35.08 5.39
CA LYS A 20 19.88 -36.42 5.23
C LYS A 20 20.74 -37.41 6.04
N SER A 21 20.10 -38.29 6.81
CA SER A 21 20.66 -39.61 7.12
C SER A 21 19.52 -40.62 7.17
N ALA A 22 19.77 -41.78 6.58
CA ALA A 22 18.83 -42.86 6.37
C ALA A 22 18.79 -43.85 7.56
N ASP A 23 17.68 -44.59 7.59
CA ASP A 23 17.44 -45.89 8.23
C ASP A 23 17.19 -45.93 9.76
N LYS A 24 15.94 -46.24 10.11
CA LYS A 24 15.54 -47.48 10.81
C LYS A 24 14.06 -47.37 11.18
N GLY A 25 13.26 -48.32 10.69
CA GLY A 25 11.85 -48.43 11.05
C GLY A 25 11.67 -48.89 12.49
N GLU A 26 10.87 -48.14 13.25
CA GLU A 26 10.05 -48.62 14.35
C GLU A 26 9.02 -47.53 14.68
N LYS A 27 7.73 -47.92 14.63
CA LYS A 27 6.60 -47.07 15.03
C LYS A 27 6.49 -47.07 16.55
N PRO A 28 6.31 -45.90 17.20
CA PRO A 28 5.55 -45.85 18.44
C PRO A 28 4.22 -45.12 18.21
N ALA A 29 3.16 -45.88 18.49
CA ALA A 29 1.91 -45.48 19.12
C ALA A 29 1.27 -44.14 18.74
N GLU A 30 0.07 -44.27 18.17
CA GLU A 30 -1.03 -43.32 18.28
C GLU A 30 -1.05 -42.66 19.68
N LYS A 31 -0.73 -41.37 19.71
CA LYS A 31 -1.24 -40.45 20.72
C LYS A 31 -1.87 -39.30 19.96
N ASP A 32 -3.18 -39.43 19.78
CA ASP A 32 -4.16 -38.41 19.43
C ASP A 32 -3.53 -37.05 19.07
N ALA A 33 -3.11 -36.91 17.82
CA ALA A 33 -2.62 -35.64 17.25
C ALA A 33 -3.79 -34.69 16.95
N SER A 34 -4.80 -34.68 17.82
CA SER A 34 -5.93 -33.76 17.79
C SER A 34 -5.59 -32.48 18.56
N GLY A 35 -4.34 -32.02 18.42
CA GLY A 35 -3.97 -30.66 18.78
C GLY A 35 -4.51 -29.76 17.69
N SER A 36 -5.74 -29.24 17.87
CA SER A 36 -6.31 -28.23 16.99
C SER A 36 -5.23 -27.20 16.64
N ALA A 37 -4.92 -27.07 15.34
CA ALA A 37 -3.86 -26.20 14.89
C ALA A 37 -4.08 -24.79 15.46
N PHE A 38 -3.04 -24.19 16.05
CA PHE A 38 -3.14 -22.85 16.61
C PHE A 38 -3.56 -21.86 15.52
N VAL A 39 -4.72 -21.22 15.72
CA VAL A 39 -5.25 -20.21 14.81
C VAL A 39 -4.89 -18.82 15.33
N ASN A 40 -4.10 -18.06 14.55
CA ASN A 40 -3.83 -16.66 14.83
C ASN A 40 -4.98 -15.78 14.33
N HIS A 41 -5.95 -15.53 15.21
CA HIS A 41 -7.12 -14.72 14.94
C HIS A 41 -6.77 -13.26 14.56
N ALA A 42 -5.69 -12.70 15.11
CA ALA A 42 -5.26 -11.34 14.81
C ALA A 42 -4.69 -11.21 13.39
N ALA A 43 -3.92 -12.21 12.94
CA ALA A 43 -3.42 -12.26 11.57
C ALA A 43 -4.58 -12.34 10.56
N ILE A 44 -5.58 -13.19 10.84
CA ILE A 44 -6.77 -13.32 10.01
C ILE A 44 -7.52 -11.99 9.92
N ALA A 45 -7.79 -11.35 11.07
CA ALA A 45 -8.45 -10.05 11.10
C ALA A 45 -7.70 -8.96 10.31
N TRP A 46 -6.36 -8.96 10.39
CA TRP A 46 -5.54 -8.04 9.62
C TRP A 46 -5.62 -8.30 8.11
N HIS A 47 -5.56 -9.56 7.69
CA HIS A 47 -5.71 -9.93 6.28
C HIS A 47 -7.08 -9.53 5.72
N GLU A 48 -8.15 -9.76 6.47
CA GLU A 48 -9.51 -9.37 6.12
C GLU A 48 -9.65 -7.84 6.00
N ASN A 49 -9.14 -7.09 6.99
CA ASN A 49 -9.15 -5.63 6.94
C ASN A 49 -8.35 -5.11 5.74
N ARG A 50 -7.15 -5.62 5.48
CA ARG A 50 -6.34 -5.21 4.34
C ARG A 50 -7.03 -5.45 3.00
N LYS A 51 -7.72 -6.59 2.87
CA LYS A 51 -8.51 -6.91 1.67
C LYS A 51 -9.66 -5.91 1.47
N ARG A 52 -10.34 -5.51 2.55
CA ARG A 52 -11.38 -4.47 2.52
C ARG A 52 -10.84 -3.09 2.15
N TRP A 53 -9.66 -2.71 2.67
CA TRP A 53 -9.02 -1.42 2.41
C TRP A 53 -8.52 -1.27 0.98
N THR A 54 -8.00 -2.35 0.39
CA THR A 54 -7.47 -2.31 -0.99
C THR A 54 -8.59 -2.19 -2.03
N GLY A 55 -9.86 -2.32 -1.61
CA GLY A 55 -11.03 -2.24 -2.47
C GLY A 55 -11.05 -3.31 -3.56
N ASP A 56 -12.12 -3.32 -4.33
CA ASP A 56 -12.19 -4.13 -5.55
C ASP A 56 -11.53 -3.34 -6.68
N LYS A 57 -10.28 -3.68 -7.04
CA LYS A 57 -9.52 -3.00 -8.10
C LYS A 57 -10.24 -3.04 -9.46
N SER A 58 -11.22 -3.94 -9.61
CA SER A 58 -12.15 -3.99 -10.74
C SER A 58 -12.93 -2.67 -10.92
N GLN A 59 -13.29 -1.99 -9.82
CA GLN A 59 -13.98 -0.69 -9.85
C GLN A 59 -13.07 0.46 -10.27
N GLN A 60 -11.75 0.33 -10.04
CA GLN A 60 -10.77 1.33 -10.46
C GLN A 60 -10.60 1.36 -11.99
N SER A 61 -10.92 0.28 -12.69
CA SER A 61 -10.87 0.21 -14.17
C SER A 61 -11.95 1.03 -14.87
N ARG A 62 -12.95 1.53 -14.13
CA ARG A 62 -14.05 2.34 -14.66
C ARG A 62 -13.92 3.81 -14.31
N VAL A 63 -12.70 4.32 -14.13
CA VAL A 63 -12.43 5.73 -14.42
C VAL A 63 -12.50 5.88 -15.94
N MET A 64 -13.74 5.81 -16.44
CA MET A 64 -14.11 6.25 -17.78
C MET A 64 -13.49 7.64 -17.94
N SER A 65 -12.86 7.88 -19.09
CA SER A 65 -12.39 9.19 -19.54
C SER A 65 -13.46 10.23 -19.22
N LYS A 66 -13.30 10.85 -18.06
CA LYS A 66 -14.20 11.85 -17.53
C LYS A 66 -13.85 13.12 -18.28
N ASP A 67 -14.87 13.89 -18.66
CA ASP A 67 -14.61 15.23 -19.16
C ASP A 67 -13.71 15.95 -18.16
N GLN A 68 -12.71 16.67 -18.68
CA GLN A 68 -11.73 17.40 -17.89
C GLN A 68 -12.47 18.25 -16.85
N VAL A 69 -12.16 18.03 -15.57
CA VAL A 69 -12.81 18.70 -14.44
C VAL A 69 -12.35 20.16 -14.35
N ILE A 70 -11.09 20.41 -14.68
CA ILE A 70 -10.48 21.71 -14.83
C ILE A 70 -10.74 22.23 -16.24
N SER A 71 -11.33 23.41 -16.37
CA SER A 71 -11.47 24.06 -17.67
C SER A 71 -10.11 24.55 -18.15
N TRP A 72 -9.86 24.47 -19.46
CA TRP A 72 -8.70 25.13 -20.10
C TRP A 72 -8.66 26.65 -19.86
N SER A 73 -9.79 27.27 -19.53
CA SER A 73 -9.90 28.69 -19.21
C SER A 73 -9.69 29.02 -17.74
N THR A 74 -9.44 28.02 -16.90
CA THR A 74 -9.25 28.20 -15.46
C THR A 74 -7.83 28.71 -15.19
N THR A 75 -7.68 29.68 -14.29
CA THR A 75 -6.36 30.19 -13.88
C THR A 75 -5.94 29.60 -12.54
N TYR A 76 -4.64 29.71 -12.21
CA TYR A 76 -4.10 29.29 -10.91
C TYR A 76 -4.86 29.90 -9.74
N GLU A 77 -5.13 31.20 -9.83
CA GLU A 77 -5.87 31.97 -8.84
C GLU A 77 -7.29 31.41 -8.66
N ASP A 78 -8.01 31.09 -9.75
CA ASP A 78 -9.37 30.56 -9.64
C ASP A 78 -9.44 29.23 -8.87
N LEU A 79 -8.43 28.35 -9.01
CA LEU A 79 -8.39 27.03 -8.36
C LEU A 79 -7.82 27.03 -6.95
N LEU A 80 -6.75 27.80 -6.71
CA LEU A 80 -6.01 27.72 -5.45
C LEU A 80 -6.31 28.89 -4.50
N LEU A 81 -6.87 29.98 -5.01
CA LEU A 81 -7.32 31.08 -4.17
C LEU A 81 -8.70 30.77 -3.55
N THR A 82 -9.49 29.91 -4.19
CA THR A 82 -10.76 29.42 -3.65
C THR A 82 -10.55 28.12 -2.88
N ASN A 83 -11.09 28.03 -1.66
CA ASN A 83 -11.10 26.79 -0.86
C ASN A 83 -12.38 25.97 -1.10
N GLU A 84 -13.09 26.26 -2.18
CA GLU A 84 -14.34 25.59 -2.54
C GLU A 84 -14.03 24.18 -3.05
N PRO A 85 -14.77 23.15 -2.59
CA PRO A 85 -14.58 21.80 -3.07
C PRO A 85 -15.00 21.69 -4.54
N PHE A 86 -14.20 20.97 -5.33
CA PHE A 86 -14.55 20.65 -6.70
C PHE A 86 -15.85 19.84 -6.76
N SER A 87 -16.68 20.13 -7.78
CA SER A 87 -17.91 19.37 -8.03
C SER A 87 -17.64 17.88 -8.27
N GLN A 88 -16.42 17.56 -8.70
CA GLN A 88 -15.97 16.21 -9.00
C GLN A 88 -14.49 16.03 -8.57
N PRO A 89 -14.08 14.84 -8.13
CA PRO A 89 -12.67 14.58 -7.83
C PRO A 89 -11.81 14.75 -9.08
N ILE A 90 -10.74 15.54 -8.98
CA ILE A 90 -9.81 15.78 -10.08
C ILE A 90 -8.78 14.63 -10.12
N PRO A 91 -8.62 13.95 -11.27
CA PRO A 91 -7.53 13.01 -11.48
C PRO A 91 -6.17 13.68 -11.27
N LEU A 92 -5.24 13.02 -10.58
CA LEU A 92 -3.90 13.57 -10.36
C LEU A 92 -3.17 13.96 -11.66
N PRO A 93 -3.23 13.18 -12.76
CA PRO A 93 -2.59 13.58 -14.01
C PRO A 93 -3.10 14.93 -14.53
N GLU A 94 -4.40 15.16 -14.42
CA GLU A 94 -5.04 16.40 -14.88
C GLU A 94 -4.56 17.63 -14.09
N MET A 95 -4.44 17.50 -12.77
CA MET A 95 -3.85 18.57 -11.94
C MET A 95 -2.39 18.85 -12.31
N VAL A 96 -1.63 17.80 -12.65
CA VAL A 96 -0.22 17.96 -13.02
C VAL A 96 -0.10 18.65 -14.38
N ASP A 97 -0.86 18.21 -15.38
CA ASP A 97 -0.87 18.81 -16.71
C ASP A 97 -1.23 20.30 -16.64
N PHE A 98 -2.27 20.66 -15.88
CA PHE A 98 -2.68 22.04 -15.64
C PHE A 98 -1.56 22.91 -15.03
N LEU A 99 -0.84 22.41 -14.02
CA LEU A 99 0.23 23.16 -13.37
C LEU A 99 1.43 23.36 -14.29
N VAL A 100 1.74 22.36 -15.13
CA VAL A 100 2.83 22.45 -16.11
C VAL A 100 2.54 23.56 -17.12
N ASP A 101 1.30 23.66 -17.61
CA ASP A 101 0.88 24.71 -18.55
C ASP A 101 1.06 26.11 -17.94
N ILE A 102 0.60 26.33 -16.71
CA ILE A 102 0.76 27.62 -16.02
C ILE A 102 2.22 27.99 -15.81
N TRP A 103 3.03 27.04 -15.32
CA TRP A 103 4.44 27.33 -15.05
C TRP A 103 5.23 27.64 -16.33
N HIS A 104 4.86 27.01 -17.44
CA HIS A 104 5.42 27.33 -18.74
C HIS A 104 5.02 28.74 -19.20
N ASP A 105 3.74 29.11 -19.03
CA ASP A 105 3.23 30.44 -19.36
C ASP A 105 3.84 31.56 -18.49
N GLU A 106 4.13 31.27 -17.22
CA GLU A 106 4.79 32.18 -16.28
C GLU A 106 6.32 32.26 -16.45
N GLY A 107 6.92 31.39 -17.28
CA GLY A 107 8.37 31.36 -17.49
C GLY A 107 9.16 30.87 -16.28
N LEU A 108 8.56 30.06 -15.41
CA LEU A 108 9.19 29.59 -14.17
C LEU A 108 10.32 28.55 -14.42
N PHE A 109 10.40 28.04 -15.66
CA PHE A 109 11.32 26.98 -16.06
C PHE A 109 12.35 27.38 -17.15
N ASP A 110 12.54 28.69 -17.40
CA ASP A 110 13.50 29.20 -18.39
C ASP A 110 14.91 29.47 -17.80
#